data_AF-A0A2G5MKQ2-F1
#
_entry.id   AF-A0A2G5MKQ2-F1
#
_cell.length_a   1.000
_cell.length_b   1.000
_cell.length_c   1.000
_cell.angle_alpha   90.00
_cell.angle_beta   90.00
_cell.angle_gamma   90.00
#
_symmetry.space_group_name_H-M   'P 1'
#
loop_
_entity.id
_entity.type
_entity.pdbx_description
1 polymer ?
#
loop_
_entity_poly.entity_id
_entity_poly.type
_entity_poly.pdbx_seq_one_letter_code
_entity_poly.pdbx_strand_id
1 'polypeptide(L)'
;IPTVVLMIILLASLASFRDLAWVQGMTHGVLPVVAVMMGVLTWSFIDKSQKDLGWLKVVLLVLLSALVILVMGVHPAIVIGILIVFVLLKKVKPADVKGNKG
;
A
#
# COMPACT_ATOMS: atom_id res chain seq x y z
N ILE A 1 6.46 9.92 -17.66
CA ILE A 1 6.27 11.23 -16.97
C ILE A 1 5.23 12.10 -17.68
N PRO A 2 5.25 12.30 -19.02
CA PRO A 2 4.22 13.10 -19.71
C PRO A 2 2.78 12.60 -19.47
N THR A 3 2.59 11.28 -19.49
CA THR A 3 1.29 10.63 -19.25
C THR A 3 0.75 10.84 -17.84
N VAL A 4 1.62 10.85 -16.82
CA VAL A 4 1.23 11.11 -15.42
C VAL A 4 0.76 12.55 -15.27
N VAL A 5 1.45 13.51 -15.90
CA VAL A 5 1.03 14.92 -15.88
C VAL A 5 -0.32 15.08 -16.58
N LEU A 6 -0.53 14.46 -17.75
CA LEU A 6 -1.82 14.45 -18.44
C LEU A 6 -2.92 13.83 -17.57
N MET A 7 -2.64 12.69 -16.91
CA MET A 7 -3.58 12.03 -16.02
C MET A 7 -3.94 12.93 -14.83
N ILE A 8 -2.97 13.59 -14.21
CA ILE A 8 -3.21 14.52 -13.10
C ILE A 8 -4.12 15.67 -13.57
N ILE A 9 -3.83 16.29 -14.72
CA ILE A 9 -4.63 17.39 -15.28
C ILE A 9 -6.06 16.92 -15.59
N LEU A 10 -6.20 15.76 -16.21
CA LEU A 10 -7.50 15.19 -16.56
C LEU A 10 -8.31 14.87 -15.30
N LEU A 11 -7.70 14.23 -14.30
CA LEU A 11 -8.35 13.92 -13.03
C LEU A 11 -8.70 15.19 -12.25
N ALA A 12 -7.85 16.22 -12.26
CA ALA A 12 -8.14 17.51 -11.63
C ALA A 12 -9.31 18.23 -12.30
N SER A 13 -9.37 18.20 -13.63
CA SER A 13 -10.51 18.71 -14.40
C SER A 13 -11.79 17.93 -14.10
N LEU A 14 -11.71 16.59 -14.09
CA LEU A 14 -12.85 15.74 -13.78
C LEU A 14 -13.34 15.91 -12.34
N ALA A 15 -12.44 16.14 -11.40
CA ALA A 15 -12.75 16.42 -10.00
C ALA A 15 -13.56 17.72 -9.84
N SER A 16 -13.43 18.70 -10.74
CA SER A 16 -14.25 19.93 -10.71
C SER A 16 -15.74 19.67 -11.03
N PHE A 17 -16.06 18.55 -11.68
CA PHE A 17 -17.42 18.13 -11.98
C PHE A 17 -17.98 17.12 -10.96
N ARG A 18 -17.25 16.84 -9.89
CA ARG A 18 -17.62 15.84 -8.87
C ARG A 18 -18.95 16.15 -8.18
N ASP A 19 -19.35 17.41 -8.11
CA ASP A 19 -20.59 17.84 -7.44
C ASP A 19 -21.85 17.61 -8.29
N LEU A 20 -21.70 17.27 -9.57
CA LEU A 20 -22.84 16.92 -10.41
C LEU A 20 -23.42 15.56 -9.97
N ALA A 21 -24.74 15.51 -9.75
CA ALA A 21 -25.43 14.33 -9.23
C ALA A 21 -25.18 13.04 -10.05
N TRP A 22 -24.97 13.16 -11.36
CA TRP A 22 -24.64 12.02 -12.23
C TRP A 22 -23.22 11.49 -11.99
N VAL A 23 -22.24 12.35 -11.66
CA VAL A 23 -20.86 11.95 -11.31
C VAL A 23 -20.80 11.29 -9.94
N GLN A 24 -21.56 11.82 -8.99
CA GLN A 24 -21.72 11.20 -7.67
C GLN A 24 -22.36 9.82 -7.78
N GLY A 25 -23.43 9.68 -8.60
CA GLY A 25 -24.06 8.39 -8.87
C GLY A 25 -23.10 7.35 -9.43
N MET A 26 -22.27 7.72 -10.41
CA MET A 26 -21.20 6.85 -10.91
C MET A 26 -20.19 6.49 -9.81
N THR A 27 -19.75 7.46 -9.02
CA THR A 27 -18.78 7.25 -7.93
C THR A 27 -19.32 6.28 -6.88
N HIS A 28 -20.59 6.46 -6.46
CA HIS A 28 -21.26 5.54 -5.52
C HIS A 28 -21.38 4.12 -6.06
N GLY A 29 -21.52 3.94 -7.38
CA GLY A 29 -21.49 2.62 -8.01
C GLY A 29 -20.10 1.98 -8.04
N VAL A 30 -19.03 2.77 -8.16
CA VAL A 30 -17.63 2.27 -8.23
C VAL A 30 -17.03 2.03 -6.84
N LEU A 31 -17.43 2.79 -5.82
CA LEU A 31 -16.91 2.68 -4.46
C LEU A 31 -16.95 1.25 -3.87
N PRO A 32 -18.03 0.46 -4.01
CA PRO A 32 -18.06 -0.93 -3.55
C PRO A 32 -16.99 -1.79 -4.21
N VAL A 33 -16.79 -1.64 -5.52
CA VAL A 33 -15.79 -2.40 -6.27
C VAL A 33 -14.38 -2.05 -5.79
N VAL A 34 -14.08 -0.76 -5.65
CA VAL A 34 -12.78 -0.29 -5.16
C VAL A 34 -12.53 -0.76 -3.72
N ALA A 35 -13.56 -0.73 -2.86
CA ALA A 35 -13.45 -1.23 -1.49
C ALA A 35 -13.10 -2.73 -1.45
N VAL A 36 -13.77 -3.55 -2.27
CA VAL A 36 -13.45 -4.97 -2.40
C VAL A 36 -12.04 -5.18 -2.93
N MET A 37 -11.61 -4.43 -3.96
CA MET A 37 -10.26 -4.55 -4.52
C MET A 37 -9.16 -4.16 -3.52
N MET A 38 -9.35 -3.09 -2.74
CA MET A 38 -8.42 -2.70 -1.67
C MET A 38 -8.36 -3.76 -0.57
N GLY A 39 -9.51 -4.36 -0.22
CA GLY A 39 -9.56 -5.50 0.69
C GLY A 39 -8.78 -6.71 0.17
N VAL A 40 -9.01 -7.09 -1.08
CA VAL A 40 -8.32 -8.23 -1.73
C VAL A 40 -6.82 -7.99 -1.81
N LEU A 41 -6.37 -6.80 -2.23
CA LEU A 41 -4.95 -6.44 -2.27
C LEU A 41 -4.31 -6.55 -0.88
N THR A 42 -4.98 -6.04 0.15
CA THR A 42 -4.52 -6.12 1.53
C THR A 42 -4.41 -7.56 2.00
N TRP A 43 -5.42 -8.39 1.72
CA TRP A 43 -5.41 -9.81 2.08
C TRP A 43 -4.27 -10.56 1.39
N SER A 44 -4.08 -10.31 0.09
CA SER A 44 -2.97 -10.89 -0.68
C SER A 44 -1.60 -10.46 -0.13
N PHE A 45 -1.45 -9.22 0.33
CA PHE A 45 -0.22 -8.75 0.95
C PHE A 45 0.05 -9.46 2.28
N ILE A 46 -0.98 -9.64 3.12
CA ILE A 46 -0.87 -10.33 4.40
C ILE A 46 -0.48 -11.80 4.19
N ASP A 47 -1.17 -12.53 3.29
CA ASP A 47 -0.86 -13.94 2.99
C ASP A 47 0.59 -14.11 2.51
N LYS A 48 1.04 -13.23 1.61
CA LYS A 48 2.43 -13.25 1.11
C LYS A 48 3.45 -12.91 2.20
N SER A 49 3.17 -11.87 2.98
CA SER A 49 4.06 -11.44 4.08
C SER A 49 4.20 -12.51 5.17
N GLN A 50 3.14 -13.28 5.46
CA GLN A 50 3.21 -14.37 6.42
C GLN A 50 4.05 -15.54 5.92
N LYS A 51 3.93 -15.90 4.64
CA LYS A 51 4.75 -16.95 4.01
C LYS A 51 6.23 -16.58 4.03
N ASP A 52 6.55 -15.30 3.82
CA ASP A 52 7.94 -14.82 3.73
C ASP A 52 8.58 -14.54 5.12
N LEU A 53 7.83 -14.01 6.10
CA LEU A 53 8.37 -13.55 7.40
C LEU A 53 7.89 -14.37 8.62
N GLY A 54 6.76 -15.06 8.54
CA GLY A 54 6.10 -15.77 9.64
C GLY A 54 5.08 -14.91 10.43
N TRP A 55 4.03 -15.56 10.97
CA TRP A 55 2.87 -14.91 11.61
C TRP A 55 3.25 -13.93 12.74
N LEU A 56 4.17 -14.32 13.62
CA LEU A 56 4.62 -13.49 14.74
C LEU A 56 5.28 -12.17 14.29
N LYS A 57 6.14 -12.23 13.27
CA LYS A 57 6.83 -11.04 12.75
C LYS A 57 5.85 -10.10 12.05
N VAL A 58 4.87 -10.64 11.32
CA VAL A 58 3.84 -9.86 10.65
C VAL A 58 2.99 -9.10 11.65
N VAL A 59 2.48 -9.76 12.70
CA VAL A 59 1.65 -9.11 13.73
C VAL A 59 2.45 -8.01 14.44
N LEU A 60 3.69 -8.28 14.82
CA LEU A 60 4.57 -7.29 15.46
C LEU A 60 4.82 -6.08 14.54
N LEU A 61 5.12 -6.32 13.26
CA LEU A 61 5.40 -5.27 12.29
C LEU A 61 4.15 -4.41 12.03
N VAL A 62 2.98 -5.03 11.85
CA VAL A 62 1.70 -4.31 11.69
C VAL A 62 1.42 -3.43 12.90
N LEU A 63 1.55 -3.96 14.12
CA LEU A 63 1.37 -3.18 15.35
C LEU A 63 2.37 -2.03 15.46
N LEU A 64 3.64 -2.28 15.21
CA LEU A 64 4.69 -1.28 15.29
C LEU A 64 4.50 -0.18 14.24
N SER A 65 4.21 -0.55 12.99
CA SER A 65 3.95 0.40 11.90
C SER A 65 2.70 1.22 12.15
N ALA A 66 1.61 0.60 12.62
CA ALA A 66 0.39 1.30 12.97
C ALA A 66 0.63 2.31 14.12
N LEU A 67 1.39 1.93 15.14
CA LEU A 67 1.73 2.80 16.25
C LEU A 67 2.58 4.00 15.81
N VAL A 68 3.61 3.77 14.98
CA VAL A 68 4.46 4.85 14.45
C VAL A 68 3.65 5.84 13.61
N ILE A 69 2.76 5.34 12.75
CA ILE A 69 1.90 6.19 11.91
C ILE A 69 0.90 6.98 12.77
N LEU A 70 0.26 6.32 13.74
CA LEU A 70 -0.80 6.91 14.56
C LEU A 70 -0.27 7.95 15.57
N VAL A 71 0.89 7.67 16.20
CA VAL A 71 1.42 8.52 17.29
C VAL A 71 2.25 9.68 16.74
N MET A 72 3.04 9.48 15.68
CA MET A 72 3.95 10.52 15.18
C MET A 72 3.33 11.39 14.08
N GLY A 73 2.12 11.09 13.61
CA GLY A 73 1.48 11.81 12.49
C GLY A 73 2.30 11.78 11.19
N VAL A 74 3.29 10.88 11.11
CA VAL A 74 4.19 10.76 9.97
C VAL A 74 3.42 10.15 8.81
N HIS A 75 3.48 10.81 7.66
CA HIS A 75 2.80 10.34 6.46
C HIS A 75 3.30 8.92 6.10
N PRO A 76 2.41 7.94 5.81
CA PRO A 76 2.82 6.56 5.55
C PRO A 76 3.89 6.41 4.45
N ALA A 77 3.89 7.31 3.45
CA ALA A 77 4.89 7.30 2.38
C ALA A 77 6.33 7.52 2.88
N ILE A 78 6.53 8.29 3.96
CA ILE A 78 7.86 8.54 4.55
C ILE A 78 8.38 7.25 5.18
N VAL A 79 7.54 6.56 5.94
CA VAL A 79 7.88 5.27 6.57
C VAL A 79 8.26 4.24 5.51
N ILE A 80 7.44 4.11 4.47
CA ILE A 80 7.71 3.20 3.34
C ILE A 80 9.02 3.60 2.63
N GLY A 81 9.25 4.89 2.39
CA GLY A 81 10.46 5.40 1.76
C GLY A 81 11.72 5.05 2.56
N ILE A 82 11.71 5.25 3.88
CA ILE A 82 12.83 4.88 4.76
C ILE A 82 13.07 3.37 4.72
N LEU A 83 12.01 2.55 4.76
CA LEU A 83 12.14 1.09 4.69
C LEU A 83 12.74 0.63 3.36
N ILE A 84 12.32 1.22 2.23
CA ILE A 84 12.89 0.91 0.91
C ILE A 84 14.36 1.33 0.86
N VAL A 85 14.70 2.54 1.30
CA VAL A 85 16.09 3.01 1.35
C VAL A 85 16.94 2.11 2.26
N PHE A 86 16.43 1.73 3.43
CA PHE A 86 17.09 0.82 4.35
C PHE A 86 17.35 -0.54 3.72
N VAL A 87 16.38 -1.13 3.01
CA VAL A 87 16.54 -2.41 2.32
C VAL A 87 17.52 -2.29 1.15
N LEU A 88 17.49 -1.20 0.38
CA LEU A 88 18.42 -0.97 -0.74
C LEU A 88 19.87 -0.76 -0.25
N LEU A 89 20.07 -0.06 0.88
CA LEU A 89 21.38 0.17 1.47
C LEU A 89 21.91 -1.05 2.21
N LYS A 90 21.02 -1.87 2.78
CA LYS A 90 21.40 -3.13 3.44
C LYS A 90 21.78 -4.14 2.36
N LYS A 91 23.08 -4.23 2.06
CA LYS A 91 23.66 -5.29 1.23
C LYS A 91 23.07 -6.64 1.67
N VAL A 92 22.25 -7.24 0.82
CA VAL A 92 21.66 -8.56 1.07
C VAL A 92 22.82 -9.51 1.33
N LYS A 93 23.04 -9.87 2.60
CA LYS A 93 24.00 -10.89 2.97
C LYS A 93 23.36 -12.23 2.59
N PRO A 94 23.92 -13.00 1.65
CA PRO A 94 23.36 -14.28 1.24
C PRO A 94 23.53 -15.28 2.39
N ALA A 95 22.56 -15.31 3.31
CA ALA A 95 22.59 -16.22 4.45
C ALA A 95 21.18 -16.57 4.99
N ASP A 96 20.14 -16.57 4.14
CA ASP A 96 18.86 -17.19 4.53
C ASP A 96 18.09 -17.83 3.36
N VAL A 97 18.81 -18.31 2.34
CA VAL A 97 18.30 -19.33 1.42
C VAL A 97 18.86 -20.66 1.91
N LYS A 98 18.38 -21.14 3.06
CA LYS A 98 18.66 -22.52 3.49
C LYS A 98 17.47 -23.13 4.21
N GLY A 99 16.72 -23.93 3.45
CA GLY A 99 16.05 -25.13 3.98
C GLY A 99 14.53 -25.09 3.99
N ASN A 100 13.90 -25.67 2.97
CA ASN A 100 13.28 -26.98 3.17
C ASN A 100 13.10 -27.69 1.82
N LYS A 101 14.00 -28.66 1.55
CA LYS A 101 13.72 -29.78 0.66
C LYS A 101 13.27 -30.91 1.57
N GLY A 102 12.06 -31.40 1.36
CA GLY A 102 11.44 -32.54 2.02
C GLY A 102 10.07 -32.72 1.41
#